data_AF-A0A428Z0K9-F1
#
_entry.id   AF-A0A428Z0K9-F1
#
_cell.length_a   1.000
_cell.length_b   1.000
_cell.length_c   1.000
_cell.angle_alpha   90.00
_cell.angle_beta   90.00
_cell.angle_gamma   90.00
#
_symmetry.space_group_name_H-M   'P 1'
#
loop_
_entity.id
_entity.type
_entity.pdbx_description
1 polymer ?
#
loop_
_entity_poly.entity_id
_entity_poly.type
_entity_poly.pdbx_seq_one_letter_code
_entity_poly.pdbx_strand_id
1 'polypeptide(L)'
;MRDEIEDVLDAWNAYEISVGAPPVIDYDCRPSKGEVGKVNGRVHAYQKLLRLREEAADDLATRIDCHLAYLGALLGERLPLREFVRRTQGVEVTGWSSEYVTWRGEQARKAMEDLGIEWGATTRRDLLDSEQNLTASEIPDALRAAAAKFEPLVRKATGTTASYNLSIETADIDAYWSYWLDGARQNARLRLNMRNARFTDVQARQFALHEILGHALQSASYSARCRAEDVPWVRVLSVHANHQVLLEGLAQALPLFVAPDDEALIAHLRLDYYLQLVSSELHIAINDDVSVSDCLEHAKQRVPFWPVETIGRMLSDRSTDVLLRSYQWAYPAGADWFVRLAETNDNQVISEILQAAYRSPMTPGDLERRAAVVTG
;
A
#
# COMPACT_ATOMS: atom_id res chain seq x y z
N MET A 1 7.15 24.41 -11.62
CA MET A 1 7.51 23.70 -10.37
C MET A 1 7.02 22.26 -10.29
N ARG A 2 5.71 21.94 -10.33
CA ARG A 2 5.26 20.51 -10.37
C ARG A 2 6.01 19.71 -11.43
N ASP A 3 6.04 20.20 -12.66
CA ASP A 3 6.70 19.53 -13.79
C ASP A 3 8.22 19.40 -13.58
N GLU A 4 8.86 20.39 -12.94
CA GLU A 4 10.29 20.33 -12.62
C GLU A 4 10.61 19.27 -11.57
N ILE A 5 9.72 19.07 -10.58
CA ILE A 5 9.83 17.96 -9.62
C ILE A 5 9.74 16.63 -10.38
N GLU A 6 8.76 16.49 -11.27
CA GLU A 6 8.56 15.28 -12.09
C GLU A 6 9.79 14.97 -12.97
N ASP A 7 10.43 15.98 -13.57
CA ASP A 7 11.66 15.82 -14.36
C ASP A 7 12.83 15.29 -13.51
N VAL A 8 12.96 15.76 -12.27
CA VAL A 8 13.98 15.24 -11.34
C VAL A 8 13.69 13.79 -10.96
N LEU A 9 12.42 13.45 -10.70
CA LEU A 9 12.00 12.09 -10.36
C LEU A 9 12.20 11.12 -11.53
N ASP A 10 11.89 11.51 -12.76
CA ASP A 10 12.14 10.70 -13.95
C ASP A 10 13.64 10.42 -14.14
N ALA A 11 14.46 11.46 -14.03
CA ALA A 11 15.90 11.33 -14.18
C ALA A 11 16.48 10.42 -13.07
N TRP A 12 16.03 10.60 -11.83
CA TRP A 12 16.43 9.75 -10.70
C TRP A 12 15.97 8.29 -10.89
N ASN A 13 14.72 8.08 -11.30
CA ASN A 13 14.19 6.76 -11.60
C ASN A 13 15.03 6.05 -12.68
N ALA A 14 15.36 6.75 -13.77
CA ALA A 14 16.21 6.21 -14.83
C ALA A 14 17.61 5.85 -14.30
N TYR A 15 18.18 6.65 -13.40
CA TYR A 15 19.44 6.33 -12.74
C TYR A 15 19.35 5.05 -11.91
N GLU A 16 18.36 4.92 -11.01
CA GLU A 16 18.22 3.72 -10.16
C GLU A 16 18.07 2.45 -11.01
N ILE A 17 17.23 2.49 -12.06
CA ILE A 17 17.08 1.36 -12.99
C ILE A 17 18.41 1.03 -13.68
N SER A 18 19.18 2.04 -14.11
CA SER A 18 20.45 1.82 -14.81
C SER A 18 21.53 1.14 -13.96
N VAL A 19 21.43 1.24 -12.64
CA VAL A 19 22.35 0.60 -11.69
C VAL A 19 21.77 -0.66 -11.04
N GLY A 20 20.61 -1.13 -11.51
CA GLY A 20 19.93 -2.33 -11.00
C GLY A 20 19.26 -2.15 -9.64
N ALA A 21 19.01 -0.91 -9.21
CA ALA A 21 18.27 -0.61 -7.99
C ALA A 21 16.76 -0.56 -8.24
N PRO A 22 15.92 -0.67 -7.19
CA PRO A 22 14.47 -0.55 -7.32
C PRO A 22 14.04 0.78 -7.98
N PRO A 23 12.98 0.77 -8.80
CA PRO A 23 12.46 1.99 -9.41
C PRO A 23 11.93 2.95 -8.33
N VAL A 24 12.04 4.25 -8.61
CA VAL A 24 11.55 5.34 -7.77
C VAL A 24 10.07 5.61 -8.04
N ILE A 25 9.66 5.47 -9.30
CA ILE A 25 8.28 5.67 -9.76
C ILE A 25 7.64 4.29 -9.90
N ASP A 26 6.59 4.06 -9.13
CA ASP A 26 5.74 2.86 -9.19
C ASP A 26 4.62 3.02 -10.24
N TYR A 27 4.04 4.22 -10.37
CA TYR A 27 3.01 4.53 -11.37
C TYR A 27 3.14 5.93 -11.96
N ASP A 28 2.95 6.06 -13.29
CA ASP A 28 3.01 7.33 -14.01
C ASP A 28 1.62 7.73 -14.56
N CYS A 29 1.00 8.76 -13.98
CA CYS A 29 -0.33 9.24 -14.38
C CYS A 29 -0.32 10.35 -15.45
N ARG A 30 0.86 10.73 -15.97
CA ARG A 30 0.97 11.88 -16.89
C ARG A 30 0.33 11.59 -18.25
N PRO A 31 -0.27 12.60 -18.92
CA PRO A 31 -0.86 12.43 -20.24
C PRO A 31 0.17 12.09 -21.32
N SER A 32 1.37 12.67 -21.22
CA SER A 32 2.54 12.41 -22.04
C SER A 32 3.80 12.42 -21.17
N LYS A 33 4.83 11.70 -21.62
CA LYS A 33 6.15 11.73 -21.00
C LYS A 33 7.07 12.57 -21.87
N GLY A 34 7.71 13.57 -21.28
CA GLY A 34 8.73 14.39 -21.94
C GLY A 34 10.04 13.61 -22.12
N GLU A 35 11.05 14.28 -22.68
CA GLU A 35 12.40 13.72 -22.69
C GLU A 35 12.92 13.59 -21.26
N VAL A 36 13.37 12.39 -20.89
CA VAL A 36 13.93 12.14 -19.57
C VAL A 36 15.29 12.81 -19.49
N GLY A 37 15.39 13.83 -18.62
CA GLY A 37 16.65 14.47 -18.29
C GLY A 37 17.63 13.50 -17.64
N LYS A 38 18.88 13.96 -17.43
CA LYS A 38 19.91 13.17 -16.74
C LYS A 38 20.18 13.71 -15.35
N VAL A 39 20.34 12.79 -14.40
CA VAL A 39 21.02 13.03 -13.12
C VAL A 39 22.24 12.12 -13.04
N ASN A 40 23.28 12.61 -12.39
CA ASN A 40 24.56 11.91 -12.24
C ASN A 40 24.59 11.25 -10.87
N GLY A 41 23.57 10.43 -10.60
CA GLY A 41 23.38 9.73 -9.32
C GLY A 41 22.58 10.48 -8.26
N ARG A 42 22.44 9.79 -7.12
CA ARG A 42 21.58 10.17 -5.98
C ARG A 42 21.89 11.56 -5.41
N VAL A 43 23.16 11.93 -5.28
CA VAL A 43 23.57 13.26 -4.78
C VAL A 43 23.07 14.39 -5.70
N HIS A 44 23.13 14.19 -7.02
CA HIS A 44 22.66 15.19 -7.97
C HIS A 44 21.14 15.34 -7.90
N ALA A 45 20.37 14.25 -7.78
CA ALA A 45 18.93 14.31 -7.55
C ALA A 45 18.59 15.05 -6.24
N TYR A 46 19.32 14.76 -5.16
CA TYR A 46 19.14 15.39 -3.85
C TYR A 46 19.34 16.90 -3.90
N GLN A 47 20.43 17.37 -4.53
CA GLN A 47 20.71 18.80 -4.70
C GLN A 47 19.69 19.52 -5.58
N LYS A 48 19.12 18.85 -6.59
CA LYS A 48 18.03 19.42 -7.40
C LYS A 48 16.76 19.56 -6.57
N LEU A 49 16.38 18.53 -5.82
CA LEU A 49 15.21 18.56 -4.94
C LEU A 49 15.34 19.61 -3.83
N LEU A 50 16.51 19.76 -3.23
CA LEU A 50 16.76 20.81 -2.22
C LEU A 50 16.52 22.20 -2.76
N ARG A 51 16.98 22.50 -3.98
CA ARG A 51 16.73 23.81 -4.60
C ARG A 51 15.25 24.05 -4.88
N LEU A 52 14.56 23.05 -5.44
CA LEU A 52 13.12 23.14 -5.67
C LEU A 52 12.34 23.32 -4.36
N ARG A 53 12.84 22.76 -3.25
CA ARG A 53 12.20 22.85 -1.93
C ARG A 53 12.14 24.27 -1.36
N GLU A 54 13.11 25.12 -1.71
CA GLU A 54 13.20 26.51 -1.24
C GLU A 54 12.09 27.39 -1.83
N GLU A 55 11.63 27.04 -3.03
CA GLU A 55 10.63 27.81 -3.80
C GLU A 55 9.22 27.18 -3.75
N ALA A 56 9.10 25.97 -3.18
CA ALA A 56 7.88 25.18 -3.20
C ALA A 56 6.78 25.70 -2.27
N ALA A 57 5.54 25.75 -2.79
CA ALA A 57 4.33 25.88 -1.98
C ALA A 57 4.14 24.64 -1.07
N ASP A 58 3.38 24.76 0.01
CA ASP A 58 3.31 23.77 1.10
C ASP A 58 3.02 22.32 0.65
N ASP A 59 2.14 22.12 -0.33
CA ASP A 59 1.77 20.80 -0.85
C ASP A 59 2.90 20.15 -1.65
N LEU A 60 3.51 20.89 -2.57
CA LEU A 60 4.69 20.44 -3.33
C LEU A 60 5.93 20.31 -2.44
N ALA A 61 6.08 21.19 -1.45
CA ALA A 61 7.13 21.14 -0.45
C ALA A 61 7.07 19.85 0.36
N THR A 62 5.88 19.47 0.84
CA THR A 62 5.65 18.21 1.55
C THR A 62 6.02 17.01 0.67
N ARG A 63 5.66 17.06 -0.62
CA ARG A 63 6.03 16.01 -1.58
C ARG A 63 7.56 15.90 -1.76
N ILE A 64 8.25 17.04 -1.90
CA ILE A 64 9.71 17.07 -2.01
C ILE A 64 10.36 16.55 -0.72
N ASP A 65 9.83 16.89 0.45
CA ASP A 65 10.34 16.44 1.76
C ASP A 65 10.34 14.91 1.89
N CYS A 66 9.32 14.23 1.34
CA CYS A 66 9.27 12.77 1.26
C CYS A 66 10.47 12.21 0.48
N HIS A 67 10.74 12.80 -0.69
CA HIS A 67 11.82 12.38 -1.57
C HIS A 67 13.20 12.68 -0.97
N LEU A 68 13.37 13.85 -0.33
CA LEU A 68 14.60 14.21 0.35
C LEU A 68 14.91 13.28 1.52
N ALA A 69 13.92 12.93 2.35
CA ALA A 69 14.11 12.01 3.46
C ALA A 69 14.52 10.60 2.98
N TYR A 70 13.83 10.06 1.97
CA TYR A 70 14.16 8.76 1.40
C TYR A 70 15.54 8.76 0.72
N LEU A 71 15.84 9.79 -0.07
CA LEU A 71 17.12 9.90 -0.77
C LEU A 71 18.29 10.14 0.17
N GLY A 72 18.11 10.91 1.24
CA GLY A 72 19.08 11.05 2.33
C GLY A 72 19.38 9.69 2.97
N ALA A 73 18.35 8.88 3.21
CA ALA A 73 18.53 7.53 3.74
C ALA A 73 19.28 6.60 2.77
N LEU A 74 19.00 6.67 1.46
CA LEU A 74 19.77 5.96 0.43
C LEU A 74 21.23 6.43 0.31
N LEU A 75 21.55 7.63 0.82
CA LEU A 75 22.90 8.20 0.90
C LEU A 75 23.58 7.93 2.26
N GLY A 76 22.92 7.22 3.16
CA GLY A 76 23.48 6.77 4.45
C GLY A 76 23.01 7.56 5.66
N GLU A 77 22.11 8.54 5.52
CA GLU A 77 21.46 9.16 6.68
C GLU A 77 20.55 8.15 7.37
N ARG A 78 20.61 8.08 8.70
CA ARG A 78 19.75 7.16 9.48
C ARG A 78 18.92 7.94 10.48
N LEU A 79 17.77 8.42 10.04
CA LEU A 79 16.80 9.07 10.92
C LEU A 79 16.13 8.05 11.85
N PRO A 80 15.77 8.44 13.09
CA PRO A 80 14.89 7.65 13.96
C PRO A 80 13.61 7.25 13.22
N LEU A 81 13.05 6.07 13.51
CA LEU A 81 11.92 5.52 12.73
C LEU A 81 10.75 6.52 12.65
N ARG A 82 10.38 7.10 13.79
CA ARG A 82 9.30 8.08 13.91
C ARG A 82 9.50 9.27 12.98
N GLU A 83 10.71 9.84 12.96
CA GLU A 83 11.02 10.96 12.10
C GLU A 83 11.05 10.55 10.62
N PHE A 84 11.63 9.40 10.32
CA PHE A 84 11.74 8.91 8.95
C PHE A 84 10.38 8.70 8.32
N VAL A 85 9.50 7.94 8.98
CA VAL A 85 8.14 7.64 8.51
C VAL A 85 7.29 8.92 8.48
N ARG A 86 7.41 9.81 9.46
CA ARG A 86 6.68 11.09 9.42
C ARG A 86 7.05 11.91 8.19
N ARG A 87 8.34 11.95 7.82
CA ARG A 87 8.80 12.70 6.64
C ARG A 87 8.45 12.02 5.32
N THR A 88 8.43 10.69 5.26
CA THR A 88 8.15 9.94 4.01
C THR A 88 6.66 9.64 3.82
N GLN A 89 5.97 9.20 4.88
CA GLN A 89 4.58 8.74 4.85
C GLN A 89 3.58 9.77 5.40
N GLY A 90 4.03 10.82 6.09
CA GLY A 90 3.16 11.88 6.61
C GLY A 90 2.29 11.47 7.80
N VAL A 91 2.63 10.37 8.48
CA VAL A 91 1.92 9.87 9.67
C VAL A 91 2.88 9.69 10.85
N GLU A 92 2.32 9.78 12.05
CA GLU A 92 3.04 9.45 13.28
C GLU A 92 3.23 7.94 13.45
N VAL A 93 4.32 7.57 14.12
CA VAL A 93 4.65 6.18 14.48
C VAL A 93 4.52 6.03 16.00
N THR A 94 3.30 6.16 16.51
CA THR A 94 3.00 5.94 17.93
C THR A 94 2.58 4.51 18.23
N GLY A 95 2.24 3.74 17.20
CA GLY A 95 1.60 2.43 17.34
C GLY A 95 0.17 2.53 17.87
N TRP A 96 -0.37 1.38 18.22
CA TRP A 96 -1.68 1.23 18.83
C TRP A 96 -1.53 0.71 20.26
N SER A 97 -2.52 0.96 21.11
CA SER A 97 -2.47 0.42 22.48
C SER A 97 -2.56 -1.10 22.45
N SER A 98 -1.96 -1.76 23.45
CA SER A 98 -2.00 -3.22 23.55
C SER A 98 -3.44 -3.73 23.65
N GLU A 99 -4.32 -2.99 24.32
CA GLU A 99 -5.75 -3.30 24.41
C GLU A 99 -6.41 -3.26 23.02
N TYR A 100 -6.11 -2.25 22.20
CA TYR A 100 -6.65 -2.14 20.85
C TYR A 100 -6.19 -3.29 19.96
N VAL A 101 -4.89 -3.60 19.95
CA VAL A 101 -4.34 -4.72 19.17
C VAL A 101 -4.95 -6.05 19.63
N THR A 102 -5.13 -6.23 20.94
CA THR A 102 -5.76 -7.42 21.52
C THR A 102 -7.21 -7.55 21.08
N TRP A 103 -7.98 -6.47 21.17
CA TRP A 103 -9.37 -6.43 20.73
C TRP A 103 -9.52 -6.73 19.23
N ARG A 104 -8.67 -6.17 18.37
CA ARG A 104 -8.63 -6.52 16.94
C ARG A 104 -8.26 -7.99 16.71
N GLY A 105 -7.34 -8.53 17.54
CA GLY A 105 -7.00 -9.95 17.54
C GLY A 105 -8.19 -10.85 17.92
N GLU A 106 -9.04 -10.43 18.86
CA GLU A 106 -10.27 -11.15 19.19
C GLU A 106 -11.26 -11.17 18.03
N GLN A 107 -11.40 -10.06 17.29
CA GLN A 107 -12.23 -10.01 16.07
C GLN A 107 -11.69 -10.94 14.97
N ALA A 108 -10.38 -10.98 14.77
CA ALA A 108 -9.75 -11.90 13.82
C ALA A 108 -9.95 -13.37 14.23
N ARG A 109 -9.76 -13.69 15.53
CA ARG A 109 -9.99 -15.04 16.07
C ARG A 109 -11.45 -15.47 15.90
N LYS A 110 -12.40 -14.58 16.21
CA LYS A 110 -13.82 -14.85 16.03
C LYS A 110 -14.17 -15.10 14.57
N ALA A 111 -13.59 -14.32 13.65
CA ALA A 111 -13.79 -14.55 12.22
C ALA A 111 -13.23 -15.88 11.73
N MET A 112 -12.10 -16.35 12.28
CA MET A 112 -11.58 -17.70 12.00
C MET A 112 -12.49 -18.78 12.58
N GLU A 113 -12.96 -18.60 13.82
CA GLU A 113 -13.89 -19.53 14.48
C GLU A 113 -15.21 -19.67 13.71
N ASP A 114 -15.75 -18.56 13.18
CA ASP A 114 -16.97 -18.57 12.36
C ASP A 114 -16.82 -19.37 11.06
N LEU A 115 -15.59 -19.47 10.53
CA LEU A 115 -15.24 -20.34 9.41
C LEU A 115 -14.88 -21.78 9.84
N GLY A 116 -14.95 -22.09 11.14
CA GLY A 116 -14.58 -23.39 11.69
C GLY A 116 -13.07 -23.62 11.78
N ILE A 117 -12.26 -22.55 11.77
CA ILE A 117 -10.80 -22.61 11.81
C ILE A 117 -10.28 -22.30 13.21
N GLU A 118 -9.49 -23.21 13.77
CA GLU A 118 -8.88 -23.04 15.10
C GLU A 118 -7.73 -22.02 15.07
N TRP A 119 -7.59 -21.23 16.14
CA TRP A 119 -6.47 -20.31 16.33
C TRP A 119 -5.26 -21.01 16.95
N GLY A 120 -4.24 -21.30 16.15
CA GLY A 120 -3.04 -22.05 16.56
C GLY A 120 -1.96 -22.02 15.48
N ALA A 121 -0.97 -22.91 15.60
CA ALA A 121 0.16 -22.97 14.68
C ALA A 121 -0.22 -23.27 13.22
N THR A 122 -1.46 -23.73 12.99
CA THR A 122 -1.95 -24.20 11.70
C THR A 122 -2.98 -23.28 11.06
N THR A 123 -3.46 -22.23 11.76
CA THR A 123 -4.56 -21.36 11.31
C THR A 123 -4.43 -20.89 9.87
N ARG A 124 -3.25 -20.38 9.47
CA ARG A 124 -3.05 -19.87 8.10
C ARG A 124 -3.17 -20.99 7.06
N ARG A 125 -2.67 -22.18 7.36
CA ARG A 125 -2.77 -23.33 6.47
C ARG A 125 -4.22 -23.81 6.42
N ASP A 126 -4.86 -23.99 7.57
CA ASP A 126 -6.23 -24.51 7.66
C ASP A 126 -7.23 -23.55 6.98
N LEU A 127 -6.99 -22.22 7.05
CA LEU A 127 -7.72 -21.22 6.25
C LEU A 127 -7.58 -21.45 4.75
N LEU A 128 -6.35 -21.57 4.24
CA LEU A 128 -6.12 -21.79 2.81
C LEU A 128 -6.64 -23.16 2.33
N ASP A 129 -6.55 -24.18 3.18
CA ASP A 129 -7.04 -25.54 2.87
C ASP A 129 -8.58 -25.61 2.92
N SER A 130 -9.25 -24.68 3.59
CA SER A 130 -10.73 -24.57 3.60
C SER A 130 -11.31 -23.99 2.32
N GLU A 131 -10.46 -23.44 1.44
CA GLU A 131 -10.83 -22.70 0.24
C GLU A 131 -10.47 -23.46 -1.04
N GLN A 132 -11.02 -23.03 -2.18
CA GLN A 132 -10.67 -23.66 -3.45
C GLN A 132 -9.29 -23.17 -3.92
N ASN A 133 -8.29 -24.03 -3.83
CA ASN A 133 -6.98 -23.79 -4.43
C ASN A 133 -7.07 -23.63 -5.96
N LEU A 134 -6.46 -22.58 -6.49
CA LEU A 134 -6.37 -22.31 -7.92
C LEU A 134 -5.03 -22.80 -8.49
N THR A 135 -5.08 -23.43 -9.65
CA THR A 135 -3.89 -23.74 -10.43
C THR A 135 -3.33 -22.48 -11.08
N ALA A 136 -2.04 -22.52 -11.44
CA ALA A 136 -1.35 -21.43 -12.14
C ALA A 136 -2.11 -20.91 -13.38
N SER A 137 -2.75 -21.82 -14.13
CA SER A 137 -3.55 -21.49 -15.32
C SER A 137 -4.90 -20.85 -15.00
N GLU A 138 -5.48 -21.12 -13.83
CA GLU A 138 -6.78 -20.60 -13.42
C GLU A 138 -6.69 -19.20 -12.81
N ILE A 139 -5.55 -18.84 -12.20
CA ILE A 139 -5.38 -17.57 -11.47
C ILE A 139 -5.73 -16.35 -12.33
N PRO A 140 -5.19 -16.17 -13.57
CA PRO A 140 -5.51 -14.98 -14.36
C PRO A 140 -7.01 -14.82 -14.65
N ASP A 141 -7.72 -15.93 -14.89
CA ASP A 141 -9.14 -15.89 -15.19
C ASP A 141 -9.99 -15.68 -13.94
N ALA A 142 -9.60 -16.27 -12.81
CA ALA A 142 -10.22 -16.01 -11.52
C ALA A 142 -10.09 -14.53 -11.11
N LEU A 143 -8.92 -13.92 -11.31
CA LEU A 143 -8.68 -12.50 -11.06
C LEU A 143 -9.56 -11.61 -11.96
N ARG A 144 -9.66 -11.92 -13.25
CA ARG A 144 -10.54 -11.18 -14.18
C ARG A 144 -12.01 -11.33 -13.81
N ALA A 145 -12.45 -12.54 -13.46
CA ALA A 145 -13.83 -12.79 -13.06
C ALA A 145 -14.18 -12.05 -11.77
N ALA A 146 -13.27 -12.06 -10.77
CA ALA A 146 -13.44 -11.30 -9.54
C ALA A 146 -13.47 -9.78 -9.80
N ALA A 147 -12.55 -9.25 -10.61
CA ALA A 147 -12.55 -7.85 -11.00
C ALA A 147 -13.87 -7.47 -11.69
N ALA A 148 -14.33 -8.25 -12.67
CA ALA A 148 -15.59 -8.01 -13.36
C ALA A 148 -16.82 -8.05 -12.43
N LYS A 149 -16.81 -8.92 -11.41
CA LYS A 149 -17.86 -8.99 -10.38
C LYS A 149 -17.91 -7.71 -9.53
N PHE A 150 -16.76 -7.23 -9.05
CA PHE A 150 -16.71 -6.13 -8.09
C PHE A 150 -16.59 -4.74 -8.72
N GLU A 151 -16.13 -4.64 -9.97
CA GLU A 151 -15.91 -3.37 -10.65
C GLU A 151 -17.16 -2.46 -10.66
N PRO A 152 -18.39 -2.93 -10.97
CA PRO A 152 -19.58 -2.08 -10.91
C PRO A 152 -19.82 -1.50 -9.51
N LEU A 153 -19.51 -2.24 -8.45
CA LEU A 153 -19.70 -1.81 -7.06
C LEU A 153 -18.66 -0.77 -6.67
N VAL A 154 -17.39 -0.98 -7.01
CA VAL A 154 -16.31 -0.02 -6.78
C VAL A 154 -16.56 1.27 -7.56
N ARG A 155 -16.97 1.19 -8.82
CA ARG A 155 -17.34 2.36 -9.63
C ARG A 155 -18.50 3.14 -9.04
N LYS A 156 -19.53 2.44 -8.55
CA LYS A 156 -20.66 3.08 -7.87
C LYS A 156 -20.23 3.79 -6.58
N ALA A 157 -19.38 3.17 -5.77
CA ALA A 157 -18.92 3.72 -4.49
C ALA A 157 -18.00 4.93 -4.67
N THR A 158 -17.17 4.93 -5.71
CA THR A 158 -16.11 5.93 -5.95
C THR A 158 -16.48 6.98 -7.00
N GLY A 159 -17.57 6.76 -7.74
CA GLY A 159 -18.00 7.64 -8.84
C GLY A 159 -17.09 7.61 -10.07
N THR A 160 -16.08 6.73 -10.14
CA THR A 160 -15.16 6.70 -11.29
C THR A 160 -15.78 6.09 -12.54
N THR A 161 -15.62 6.80 -13.66
CA THR A 161 -15.94 6.33 -15.01
C THR A 161 -14.67 6.05 -15.84
N ALA A 162 -13.49 6.14 -15.25
CA ALA A 162 -12.23 5.95 -15.97
C ALA A 162 -12.09 4.52 -16.49
N SER A 163 -11.65 4.38 -17.74
CA SER A 163 -11.27 3.09 -18.31
C SER A 163 -9.85 2.71 -17.89
N TYR A 164 -9.62 1.42 -17.67
CA TYR A 164 -8.30 0.84 -17.47
C TYR A 164 -8.15 -0.40 -18.36
N ASN A 165 -6.91 -0.71 -18.73
CA ASN A 165 -6.49 -1.92 -19.41
C ASN A 165 -5.63 -2.72 -18.44
N LEU A 166 -5.89 -4.02 -18.33
CA LEU A 166 -5.13 -4.92 -17.46
C LEU A 166 -4.44 -5.99 -18.30
N SER A 167 -3.11 -6.05 -18.24
CA SER A 167 -2.36 -7.25 -18.61
C SER A 167 -2.01 -8.04 -17.35
N ILE A 168 -2.16 -9.36 -17.41
CA ILE A 168 -1.71 -10.27 -16.35
C ILE A 168 -0.63 -11.15 -16.97
N GLU A 169 0.57 -11.05 -16.42
CA GLU A 169 1.76 -11.77 -16.86
C GLU A 169 2.26 -12.68 -15.75
N THR A 170 2.73 -13.86 -16.11
CA THR A 170 3.45 -14.73 -15.18
C THR A 170 4.94 -14.45 -15.25
N ALA A 171 5.60 -14.47 -14.10
CA ALA A 171 7.04 -14.37 -13.96
C ALA A 171 7.54 -15.58 -13.18
N ASP A 172 8.74 -16.05 -13.52
CA ASP A 172 9.47 -17.07 -12.78
C ASP A 172 10.82 -16.47 -12.40
N ILE A 173 10.82 -15.63 -11.37
CA ILE A 173 12.01 -14.89 -10.94
C ILE A 173 12.28 -15.11 -9.46
N ASP A 174 13.56 -15.14 -9.10
CA ASP A 174 14.00 -15.21 -7.71
C ASP A 174 13.90 -13.83 -7.06
N ALA A 175 12.67 -13.45 -6.67
CA ALA A 175 12.36 -12.18 -6.02
C ALA A 175 11.43 -12.40 -4.83
N TYR A 176 11.48 -11.48 -3.85
CA TYR A 176 10.72 -11.60 -2.60
C TYR A 176 9.20 -11.44 -2.77
N TRP A 177 8.76 -10.83 -3.88
CA TRP A 177 7.35 -10.56 -4.14
C TRP A 177 6.66 -11.77 -4.78
N SER A 178 5.41 -12.00 -4.39
CA SER A 178 4.51 -12.99 -5.03
C SER A 178 3.74 -12.39 -6.19
N TYR A 179 3.55 -11.07 -6.16
CA TYR A 179 2.91 -10.29 -7.22
C TYR A 179 3.42 -8.85 -7.19
N TRP A 180 3.30 -8.16 -8.33
CA TRP A 180 3.66 -6.75 -8.45
C TRP A 180 2.78 -6.09 -9.51
N LEU A 181 2.15 -4.96 -9.16
CA LEU A 181 1.43 -4.13 -10.10
C LEU A 181 2.28 -2.92 -10.47
N ASP A 182 2.53 -2.76 -11.78
CA ASP A 182 3.13 -1.55 -12.34
C ASP A 182 2.29 -1.05 -13.50
N GLY A 183 2.50 0.20 -13.92
CA GLY A 183 1.76 0.71 -15.05
C GLY A 183 2.00 2.17 -15.38
N ALA A 184 1.34 2.59 -16.44
CA ALA A 184 1.30 3.98 -16.85
C ALA A 184 -0.06 4.30 -17.47
N ARG A 185 -0.59 5.47 -17.10
CA ARG A 185 -1.86 6.00 -17.58
C ARG A 185 -3.03 5.05 -17.27
N GLN A 186 -3.69 4.53 -18.29
CA GLN A 186 -4.76 3.55 -18.12
C GLN A 186 -4.26 2.10 -18.18
N ASN A 187 -2.99 1.86 -18.47
CA ASN A 187 -2.46 0.52 -18.68
C ASN A 187 -1.77 0.05 -17.41
N ALA A 188 -2.41 -0.88 -16.71
CA ALA A 188 -1.82 -1.60 -15.60
C ALA A 188 -1.35 -2.98 -16.05
N ARG A 189 -0.23 -3.40 -15.51
CA ARG A 189 0.34 -4.72 -15.68
C ARG A 189 0.51 -5.35 -14.31
N LEU A 190 -0.17 -6.47 -14.13
CA LEU A 190 -0.03 -7.33 -12.96
C LEU A 190 0.93 -8.47 -13.31
N ARG A 191 2.01 -8.60 -12.53
CA ARG A 191 2.98 -9.68 -12.66
C ARG A 191 2.78 -10.66 -11.51
N LEU A 192 2.63 -11.95 -11.81
CA LEU A 192 2.47 -13.02 -10.82
C LEU A 192 3.75 -13.84 -10.76
N ASN A 193 4.46 -13.83 -9.63
CA ASN A 193 5.67 -14.63 -9.45
C ASN A 193 5.29 -16.06 -9.06
N MET A 194 5.33 -16.97 -10.01
CA MET A 194 4.85 -18.34 -9.85
C MET A 194 5.67 -19.17 -8.85
N ARG A 195 6.87 -18.73 -8.45
CA ARG A 195 7.64 -19.37 -7.37
C ARG A 195 6.99 -19.22 -6.00
N ASN A 196 6.28 -18.10 -5.80
CA ASN A 196 5.74 -17.71 -4.49
C ASN A 196 4.21 -17.55 -4.50
N ALA A 197 3.60 -17.39 -5.68
CA ALA A 197 2.17 -17.20 -5.84
C ALA A 197 1.41 -18.51 -5.55
N ARG A 198 0.63 -18.50 -4.46
CA ARG A 198 -0.45 -19.45 -4.20
C ARG A 198 -1.72 -18.64 -4.00
N PHE A 199 -2.77 -19.03 -4.70
CA PHE A 199 -4.05 -18.34 -4.69
C PHE A 199 -5.17 -19.34 -4.46
N THR A 200 -6.09 -18.97 -3.60
CA THR A 200 -7.43 -19.55 -3.50
C THR A 200 -8.43 -18.68 -4.24
N ASP A 201 -9.67 -19.15 -4.38
CA ASP A 201 -10.77 -18.35 -4.93
C ASP A 201 -11.07 -17.10 -4.08
N VAL A 202 -10.92 -17.18 -2.75
CA VAL A 202 -11.07 -16.03 -1.84
C VAL A 202 -9.93 -15.04 -2.02
N GLN A 203 -8.69 -15.53 -2.09
CA GLN A 203 -7.53 -14.67 -2.36
C GLN A 203 -7.63 -14.00 -3.73
N ALA A 204 -8.17 -14.66 -4.76
CA ALA A 204 -8.41 -14.03 -6.05
C ALA A 204 -9.41 -12.85 -5.94
N ARG A 205 -10.45 -12.97 -5.09
CA ARG A 205 -11.39 -11.87 -4.79
C ARG A 205 -10.71 -10.72 -4.05
N GLN A 206 -9.99 -11.03 -2.98
CA GLN A 206 -9.23 -10.05 -2.19
C GLN A 206 -8.24 -9.27 -3.08
N PHE A 207 -7.53 -10.00 -3.93
CA PHE A 207 -6.51 -9.47 -4.80
C PHE A 207 -7.07 -8.60 -5.93
N ALA A 208 -8.18 -9.04 -6.54
CA ALA A 208 -8.86 -8.22 -7.54
C ALA A 208 -9.36 -6.90 -6.95
N LEU A 209 -9.83 -6.91 -5.70
CA LEU A 209 -10.18 -5.67 -5.00
C LEU A 209 -8.94 -4.83 -4.69
N HIS A 210 -7.87 -5.41 -4.16
CA HIS A 210 -6.67 -4.67 -3.75
C HIS A 210 -5.89 -4.11 -4.94
N GLU A 211 -5.39 -4.97 -5.83
CA GLU A 211 -4.48 -4.56 -6.91
C GLU A 211 -5.23 -3.98 -8.11
N ILE A 212 -6.26 -4.68 -8.60
CA ILE A 212 -6.91 -4.29 -9.86
C ILE A 212 -7.84 -3.09 -9.62
N LEU A 213 -8.76 -3.21 -8.67
CA LEU A 213 -9.76 -2.18 -8.44
C LEU A 213 -9.25 -1.08 -7.49
N GLY A 214 -8.39 -1.43 -6.53
CA GLY A 214 -7.77 -0.50 -5.58
C GLY A 214 -6.66 0.32 -6.21
N HIS A 215 -5.71 -0.31 -6.92
CA HIS A 215 -4.56 0.41 -7.48
C HIS A 215 -4.71 0.74 -8.97
N ALA A 216 -5.00 -0.24 -9.84
CA ALA A 216 -5.05 0.02 -11.28
C ALA A 216 -6.20 0.94 -11.70
N LEU A 217 -7.43 0.67 -11.23
CA LEU A 217 -8.57 1.54 -11.53
C LEU A 217 -8.41 2.93 -10.92
N GLN A 218 -7.87 3.04 -9.69
CA GLN A 218 -7.61 4.33 -9.05
C GLN A 218 -6.57 5.14 -9.80
N SER A 219 -5.46 4.50 -10.20
CA SER A 219 -4.41 5.16 -10.99
C SER A 219 -4.90 5.55 -12.38
N ALA A 220 -5.80 4.75 -12.99
CA ALA A 220 -6.46 5.11 -14.23
C ALA A 220 -7.41 6.32 -14.05
N SER A 221 -8.11 6.44 -12.91
CA SER A 221 -8.88 7.63 -12.58
C SER A 221 -8.00 8.89 -12.48
N TYR A 222 -6.88 8.80 -11.78
CA TYR A 222 -5.92 9.91 -11.69
C TYR A 222 -5.42 10.30 -13.07
N SER A 223 -5.07 9.32 -13.89
CA SER A 223 -4.58 9.52 -15.26
C SER A 223 -5.65 10.14 -16.17
N ALA A 224 -6.91 9.73 -16.04
CA ALA A 224 -8.01 10.32 -16.78
C ALA A 224 -8.19 11.81 -16.45
N ARG A 225 -8.06 12.17 -15.16
CA ARG A 225 -8.11 13.56 -14.73
C ARG A 225 -6.89 14.36 -15.18
N CYS A 226 -5.68 13.81 -15.08
CA CYS A 226 -4.46 14.45 -15.57
C CYS A 226 -4.47 14.70 -17.09
N ARG A 227 -5.29 13.97 -17.86
CA ARG A 227 -5.54 14.24 -19.28
C ARG A 227 -6.56 15.34 -19.51
N ALA A 228 -7.56 15.47 -18.64
CA ALA A 228 -8.68 16.40 -18.82
C ALA A 228 -8.42 17.78 -18.20
N GLU A 229 -7.61 17.86 -17.16
CA GLU A 229 -7.39 19.03 -16.32
C GLU A 229 -5.89 19.24 -16.07
N ASP A 230 -5.48 20.50 -15.90
CA ASP A 230 -4.19 20.81 -15.27
C ASP A 230 -4.33 20.68 -13.74
N VAL A 231 -3.59 19.76 -13.15
CA VAL A 231 -3.81 19.30 -11.76
C VAL A 231 -2.74 19.83 -10.80
N PRO A 232 -3.05 20.25 -9.57
CA PRO A 232 -2.04 20.88 -8.71
C PRO A 232 -0.97 19.93 -8.13
N TRP A 233 -1.16 18.60 -8.20
CA TRP A 233 -0.27 17.61 -7.57
C TRP A 233 0.75 17.00 -8.53
N VAL A 234 1.85 16.45 -8.00
CA VAL A 234 2.84 15.65 -8.75
C VAL A 234 2.20 14.37 -9.28
N ARG A 235 2.27 14.16 -10.59
CA ARG A 235 1.50 13.12 -11.32
C ARG A 235 2.21 11.77 -11.42
N VAL A 236 3.35 11.61 -10.77
CA VAL A 236 4.04 10.33 -10.62
C VAL A 236 3.91 9.88 -9.17
N LEU A 237 3.55 8.62 -8.98
CA LEU A 237 3.42 8.02 -7.66
C LEU A 237 4.79 7.48 -7.19
N SER A 238 4.93 7.28 -5.89
CA SER A 238 6.11 6.62 -5.33
C SER A 238 5.78 5.93 -4.02
N VAL A 239 6.33 4.74 -3.80
CA VAL A 239 6.14 3.90 -2.60
C VAL A 239 6.69 4.54 -1.31
N HIS A 240 7.68 5.42 -1.39
CA HIS A 240 8.23 6.13 -0.23
C HIS A 240 7.54 7.47 0.06
N ALA A 241 6.32 7.69 -0.44
CA ALA A 241 5.66 8.98 -0.30
C ALA A 241 4.28 8.90 0.37
N ASN A 242 3.84 10.04 0.91
CA ASN A 242 2.73 10.15 1.86
C ASN A 242 1.35 9.71 1.36
N HIS A 243 1.12 9.63 0.05
CA HIS A 243 -0.15 9.08 -0.46
C HIS A 243 -0.30 7.58 -0.24
N GLN A 244 0.77 6.84 0.07
CA GLN A 244 0.68 5.38 0.21
C GLN A 244 -0.21 4.94 1.38
N VAL A 245 -0.32 5.76 2.43
CA VAL A 245 -1.29 5.52 3.53
C VAL A 245 -2.73 5.49 2.99
N LEU A 246 -3.06 6.36 2.03
CA LEU A 246 -4.34 6.32 1.32
C LEU A 246 -4.44 5.07 0.46
N LEU A 247 -3.47 4.86 -0.43
CA LEU A 247 -3.54 3.84 -1.48
C LEU A 247 -3.62 2.44 -0.87
N GLU A 248 -2.67 2.08 -0.02
CA GLU A 248 -2.63 0.77 0.62
C GLU A 248 -3.80 0.57 1.59
N GLY A 249 -4.10 1.60 2.39
CA GLY A 249 -5.18 1.54 3.36
C GLY A 249 -6.54 1.30 2.72
N LEU A 250 -6.87 2.06 1.67
CA LEU A 250 -8.12 1.89 0.96
C LEU A 250 -8.16 0.53 0.27
N ALA A 251 -7.10 0.14 -0.45
CA ALA A 251 -7.04 -1.13 -1.15
C ALA A 251 -7.22 -2.33 -0.19
N GLN A 252 -6.66 -2.29 1.02
CA GLN A 252 -6.87 -3.31 2.05
C GLN A 252 -8.30 -3.32 2.62
N ALA A 253 -8.91 -2.15 2.79
CA ALA A 253 -10.23 -2.01 3.38
C ALA A 253 -11.41 -2.09 2.38
N LEU A 254 -11.14 -2.06 1.07
CA LEU A 254 -12.15 -2.10 0.01
C LEU A 254 -13.26 -3.14 0.21
N PRO A 255 -12.97 -4.39 0.63
CA PRO A 255 -14.03 -5.37 0.91
C PRO A 255 -15.12 -4.89 1.87
N LEU A 256 -14.79 -4.06 2.87
CA LEU A 256 -15.78 -3.53 3.82
C LEU A 256 -16.83 -2.63 3.15
N PHE A 257 -16.47 -1.97 2.06
CA PHE A 257 -17.33 -0.99 1.39
C PHE A 257 -18.15 -1.59 0.25
N VAL A 258 -17.64 -2.64 -0.41
CA VAL A 258 -18.26 -3.19 -1.64
C VAL A 258 -18.63 -4.67 -1.55
N ALA A 259 -18.16 -5.38 -0.54
CA ALA A 259 -18.44 -6.80 -0.33
C ALA A 259 -18.61 -7.17 1.16
N PRO A 260 -19.36 -6.39 1.98
CA PRO A 260 -19.47 -6.63 3.41
C PRO A 260 -20.12 -7.99 3.76
N ASP A 261 -20.88 -8.56 2.83
CA ASP A 261 -21.58 -9.84 2.99
C ASP A 261 -20.75 -11.07 2.55
N ASP A 262 -19.53 -10.88 2.00
CA ASP A 262 -18.63 -11.99 1.63
C ASP A 262 -17.84 -12.43 2.87
N GLU A 263 -18.44 -13.29 3.70
CA GLU A 263 -17.91 -13.70 5.02
C GLU A 263 -16.45 -14.16 4.98
N ALA A 264 -16.08 -14.99 4.00
CA ALA A 264 -14.72 -15.48 3.84
C ALA A 264 -13.73 -14.35 3.53
N LEU A 265 -14.10 -13.45 2.62
CA LEU A 265 -13.27 -12.29 2.27
C LEU A 265 -13.11 -11.32 3.46
N ILE A 266 -14.18 -11.11 4.23
CA ILE A 266 -14.15 -10.27 5.45
C ILE A 266 -13.29 -10.92 6.54
N ALA A 267 -13.31 -12.24 6.65
CA ALA A 267 -12.44 -12.96 7.58
C ALA A 267 -10.95 -12.81 7.22
N HIS A 268 -10.59 -12.92 5.93
CA HIS A 268 -9.23 -12.61 5.44
C HIS A 268 -8.83 -11.18 5.76
N LEU A 269 -9.69 -10.20 5.49
CA LEU A 269 -9.43 -8.79 5.80
C LEU A 269 -9.14 -8.58 7.29
N ARG A 270 -10.01 -9.11 8.17
CA ARG A 270 -9.83 -8.99 9.63
C ARG A 270 -8.54 -9.65 10.10
N LEU A 271 -8.21 -10.81 9.55
CA LEU A 271 -6.96 -11.50 9.84
C LEU A 271 -5.76 -10.66 9.41
N ASP A 272 -5.68 -10.28 8.13
CA ASP A 272 -4.55 -9.53 7.59
C ASP A 272 -4.38 -8.18 8.28
N TYR A 273 -5.48 -7.49 8.62
CA TYR A 273 -5.42 -6.25 9.38
C TYR A 273 -4.83 -6.46 10.79
N TYR A 274 -5.27 -7.47 11.54
CA TYR A 274 -4.64 -7.81 12.82
C TYR A 274 -3.14 -8.15 12.64
N LEU A 275 -2.79 -8.91 11.61
CA LEU A 275 -1.39 -9.23 11.31
C LEU A 275 -0.56 -7.98 11.00
N GLN A 276 -1.12 -6.97 10.34
CA GLN A 276 -0.45 -5.68 10.11
C GLN A 276 -0.23 -4.92 11.43
N LEU A 277 -1.21 -4.94 12.35
CA LEU A 277 -1.05 -4.34 13.68
C LEU A 277 0.08 -5.00 14.47
N VAL A 278 0.14 -6.34 14.51
CA VAL A 278 1.26 -7.06 15.16
C VAL A 278 2.58 -6.75 14.45
N SER A 279 2.59 -6.70 13.12
CA SER A 279 3.78 -6.33 12.35
C SER A 279 4.28 -4.91 12.66
N SER A 280 3.37 -4.01 13.04
CA SER A 280 3.70 -2.65 13.47
C SER A 280 4.34 -2.61 14.86
N GLU A 281 3.91 -3.48 15.79
CA GLU A 281 4.55 -3.65 17.10
C GLU A 281 6.02 -4.07 16.90
N LEU A 282 6.27 -5.03 16.00
CA LEU A 282 7.62 -5.47 15.64
C LEU A 282 8.43 -4.37 14.95
N HIS A 283 7.80 -3.56 14.10
CA HIS A 283 8.45 -2.45 13.40
C HIS A 283 9.00 -1.42 14.39
N ILE A 284 8.19 -1.03 15.38
CA ILE A 284 8.61 -0.13 16.45
C ILE A 284 9.71 -0.79 17.28
N ALA A 285 9.47 -2.00 17.80
CA ALA A 285 10.39 -2.68 18.71
C ALA A 285 11.81 -2.81 18.13
N ILE A 286 11.94 -3.29 16.89
CA ILE A 286 13.27 -3.50 16.27
C ILE A 286 14.02 -2.18 16.00
N ASN A 287 13.30 -1.06 15.87
CA ASN A 287 13.90 0.26 15.69
C ASN A 287 14.15 1.00 17.02
N ASP A 288 13.56 0.52 18.12
CA ASP A 288 13.77 1.00 19.50
C ASP A 288 14.75 0.08 20.26
N ASP A 289 15.65 -0.59 19.53
CA ASP A 289 16.72 -1.47 20.04
C ASP A 289 16.26 -2.65 20.92
N VAL A 290 14.99 -3.08 20.80
CA VAL A 290 14.51 -4.33 21.39
C VAL A 290 15.23 -5.51 20.74
N SER A 291 15.59 -6.52 21.53
CA SER A 291 16.37 -7.65 21.01
C SER A 291 15.54 -8.47 20.00
N VAL A 292 16.24 -9.09 19.04
CA VAL A 292 15.61 -10.02 18.07
C VAL A 292 14.92 -11.18 18.79
N SER A 293 15.47 -11.65 19.91
CA SER A 293 14.87 -12.72 20.72
C SER A 293 13.52 -12.28 21.29
N ASP A 294 13.45 -11.09 21.88
CA ASP A 294 12.21 -10.56 22.46
C ASP A 294 11.16 -10.28 21.38
N CYS A 295 11.59 -9.76 20.22
CA CYS A 295 10.70 -9.59 19.06
C CYS A 295 10.13 -10.93 18.57
N LEU A 296 10.96 -11.98 18.53
CA LEU A 296 10.55 -13.32 18.11
C LEU A 296 9.54 -13.94 19.10
N GLU A 297 9.79 -13.80 20.40
CA GLU A 297 8.88 -14.26 21.44
C GLU A 297 7.53 -13.53 21.36
N HIS A 298 7.57 -12.20 21.24
CA HIS A 298 6.37 -11.37 21.08
C HIS A 298 5.55 -11.78 19.84
N ALA A 299 6.22 -11.94 18.69
CA ALA A 299 5.58 -12.38 17.45
C ALA A 299 4.88 -13.74 17.59
N LYS A 300 5.54 -14.72 18.23
CA LYS A 300 4.97 -16.07 18.44
C LYS A 300 3.79 -16.07 19.41
N GLN A 301 3.81 -15.19 20.43
CA GLN A 301 2.69 -15.03 21.36
C GLN A 301 1.46 -14.44 20.65
N ARG A 302 1.66 -13.43 19.79
CA ARG A 302 0.59 -12.77 19.05
C ARG A 302 0.05 -13.62 17.89
N VAL A 303 0.94 -14.29 17.14
CA VAL A 303 0.66 -14.98 15.88
C VAL A 303 1.38 -16.34 15.85
N PRO A 304 0.77 -17.40 16.40
CA PRO A 304 1.44 -18.69 16.60
C PRO A 304 1.75 -19.45 15.29
N PHE A 305 1.13 -19.05 14.17
CA PHE A 305 1.34 -19.66 12.85
C PHE A 305 2.38 -18.93 11.99
N TRP A 306 3.05 -17.89 12.49
CA TRP A 306 4.17 -17.30 11.76
C TRP A 306 5.43 -18.16 11.88
N PRO A 307 6.00 -18.62 10.74
CA PRO A 307 7.30 -19.27 10.75
C PRO A 307 8.40 -18.32 11.24
N VAL A 308 9.46 -18.86 11.82
CA VAL A 308 10.60 -18.07 12.32
C VAL A 308 11.26 -17.29 11.17
N GLU A 309 11.32 -17.89 9.98
CA GLU A 309 11.87 -17.30 8.77
C GLU A 309 11.07 -16.06 8.34
N THR A 310 9.75 -16.14 8.46
CA THR A 310 8.83 -15.05 8.16
C THR A 310 9.02 -13.89 9.14
N ILE A 311 9.16 -14.19 10.44
CA ILE A 311 9.43 -13.18 11.47
C ILE A 311 10.80 -12.54 11.23
N GLY A 312 11.84 -13.34 10.99
CA GLY A 312 13.20 -12.85 10.70
C GLY A 312 13.25 -11.92 9.49
N ARG A 313 12.54 -12.27 8.41
CA ARG A 313 12.40 -11.39 7.23
C ARG A 313 11.70 -10.09 7.58
N MET A 314 10.57 -10.14 8.29
CA MET A 314 9.86 -8.93 8.71
C MET A 314 10.74 -7.99 9.54
N LEU A 315 11.55 -8.52 10.47
CA LEU A 315 12.47 -7.72 11.26
C LEU A 315 13.57 -7.09 10.39
N SER A 316 14.12 -7.83 9.43
CA SER A 316 15.12 -7.31 8.49
C SER A 316 14.56 -6.18 7.62
N ASP A 317 13.41 -6.42 6.98
CA ASP A 317 12.72 -5.48 6.10
C ASP A 317 12.37 -4.17 6.83
N ARG A 318 11.89 -4.28 8.08
CA ARG A 318 11.46 -3.14 8.90
C ARG A 318 12.60 -2.38 9.57
N SER A 319 13.83 -2.89 9.51
CA SER A 319 14.98 -2.27 10.19
C SER A 319 16.04 -1.73 9.24
N THR A 320 16.45 -2.54 8.25
CA THR A 320 17.64 -2.27 7.44
C THR A 320 17.32 -1.90 6.00
N ASP A 321 16.20 -2.37 5.46
CA ASP A 321 15.75 -1.98 4.14
C ASP A 321 15.16 -0.57 4.17
N VAL A 322 15.81 0.38 3.50
CA VAL A 322 15.43 1.80 3.52
C VAL A 322 14.01 2.02 2.99
N LEU A 323 13.61 1.27 1.96
CA LEU A 323 12.29 1.39 1.36
C LEU A 323 11.24 0.79 2.28
N LEU A 324 11.42 -0.46 2.72
CA LEU A 324 10.43 -1.19 3.49
C LEU A 324 10.27 -0.63 4.90
N ARG A 325 11.34 -0.09 5.51
CA ARG A 325 11.28 0.67 6.78
C ARG A 325 10.38 1.90 6.71
N SER A 326 10.20 2.50 5.53
CA SER A 326 9.21 3.56 5.32
C SER A 326 7.86 2.96 4.94
N TYR A 327 7.81 2.26 3.82
CA TYR A 327 6.59 1.86 3.12
C TYR A 327 5.72 0.87 3.91
N GLN A 328 6.32 -0.06 4.66
CA GLN A 328 5.54 -1.05 5.41
C GLN A 328 4.73 -0.44 6.57
N TRP A 329 4.97 0.82 6.95
CA TRP A 329 4.11 1.52 7.90
C TRP A 329 2.80 2.03 7.28
N ALA A 330 2.76 2.23 5.95
CA ALA A 330 1.57 2.70 5.25
C ALA A 330 0.39 1.72 5.36
N TYR A 331 0.67 0.43 5.34
CA TYR A 331 -0.33 -0.64 5.45
C TYR A 331 -1.13 -0.59 6.77
N PRO A 332 -0.53 -0.76 7.96
CA PRO A 332 -1.30 -0.74 9.21
C PRO A 332 -1.94 0.63 9.46
N ALA A 333 -1.25 1.74 9.15
CA ALA A 333 -1.78 3.09 9.36
C ALA A 333 -3.00 3.37 8.47
N GLY A 334 -2.91 3.01 7.19
CA GLY A 334 -3.99 3.18 6.22
C GLY A 334 -5.16 2.25 6.50
N ALA A 335 -4.89 0.96 6.71
CA ALA A 335 -5.93 -0.03 7.00
C ALA A 335 -6.72 0.35 8.26
N ASP A 336 -6.05 0.77 9.33
CA ASP A 336 -6.72 1.24 10.55
C ASP A 336 -7.66 2.42 10.27
N TRP A 337 -7.19 3.40 9.50
CA TRP A 337 -7.99 4.57 9.16
C TRP A 337 -9.26 4.19 8.39
N PHE A 338 -9.15 3.35 7.35
CA PHE A 338 -10.29 2.95 6.53
C PHE A 338 -11.21 1.92 7.20
N VAL A 339 -10.68 1.02 8.03
CA VAL A 339 -11.52 0.14 8.87
C VAL A 339 -12.35 0.97 9.82
N ARG A 340 -11.75 1.96 10.50
CA ARG A 340 -12.49 2.87 11.38
C ARG A 340 -13.51 3.71 10.62
N LEU A 341 -13.19 4.15 9.40
CA LEU A 341 -14.16 4.82 8.53
C LEU A 341 -15.37 3.92 8.26
N ALA A 342 -15.16 2.65 7.88
CA ALA A 342 -16.26 1.71 7.65
C ALA A 342 -17.11 1.50 8.91
N GLU A 343 -16.48 1.45 10.09
CA GLU A 343 -17.16 1.28 11.39
C GLU A 343 -17.99 2.49 11.84
N THR A 344 -17.76 3.67 11.27
CA THR A 344 -18.63 4.83 11.54
C THR A 344 -20.07 4.59 11.08
N ASN A 345 -20.26 3.73 10.07
CA ASN A 345 -21.54 3.53 9.38
C ASN A 345 -22.18 4.83 8.82
N ASP A 346 -21.37 5.88 8.64
CA ASP A 346 -21.82 7.13 8.05
C ASP A 346 -21.67 7.08 6.53
N ASN A 347 -22.75 6.72 5.84
CA ASN A 347 -22.76 6.57 4.40
C ASN A 347 -22.40 7.85 3.64
N GLN A 348 -22.65 9.03 4.22
CA GLN A 348 -22.30 10.30 3.58
C GLN A 348 -20.78 10.49 3.64
N VAL A 349 -20.19 10.40 4.84
CA VAL A 349 -18.73 10.51 5.02
C VAL A 349 -17.99 9.47 4.20
N ILE A 350 -18.44 8.21 4.24
CA ILE A 350 -17.86 7.12 3.45
C ILE A 350 -17.89 7.46 1.96
N SER A 351 -19.04 7.87 1.42
CA SER A 351 -19.15 8.16 -0.02
C SER A 351 -18.25 9.33 -0.43
N GLU A 352 -18.21 10.40 0.36
CA GLU A 352 -17.38 11.57 0.07
C GLU A 352 -15.89 11.23 0.06
N ILE A 353 -15.42 10.43 1.02
CA ILE A 353 -14.03 10.00 1.08
C ILE A 353 -13.67 9.07 -0.09
N LEU A 354 -14.51 8.07 -0.39
CA LEU A 354 -14.24 7.12 -1.49
C LEU A 354 -14.20 7.83 -2.86
N GLN A 355 -15.10 8.79 -3.08
CA GLN A 355 -15.07 9.61 -4.30
C GLN A 355 -13.81 10.48 -4.37
N ALA A 356 -13.44 11.14 -3.26
CA ALA A 356 -12.23 11.95 -3.21
C ALA A 356 -10.96 11.11 -3.48
N ALA A 357 -10.88 9.91 -2.91
CA ALA A 357 -9.75 9.00 -3.05
C ALA A 357 -9.51 8.53 -4.48
N TYR A 358 -10.55 8.41 -5.32
CA TYR A 358 -10.39 8.09 -6.75
C TYR A 358 -10.24 9.34 -7.63
N ARG A 359 -10.45 10.54 -7.09
CA ARG A 359 -10.35 11.80 -7.84
C ARG A 359 -8.94 12.41 -7.82
N SER A 360 -8.19 12.22 -6.75
CA SER A 360 -6.82 12.71 -6.60
C SER A 360 -6.08 11.94 -5.51
N PRO A 361 -4.74 11.84 -5.56
CA PRO A 361 -3.96 11.39 -4.42
C PRO A 361 -4.20 12.32 -3.22
N MET A 362 -4.20 11.75 -2.02
CA MET A 362 -4.43 12.48 -0.77
C MET A 362 -3.37 12.09 0.25
N THR A 363 -2.95 13.06 1.05
CA THR A 363 -2.08 12.84 2.21
C THR A 363 -2.91 12.38 3.42
N PRO A 364 -2.29 11.84 4.46
CA PRO A 364 -2.98 11.54 5.71
C PRO A 364 -3.68 12.77 6.32
N GLY A 365 -3.04 13.94 6.24
CA GLY A 365 -3.66 15.19 6.68
C GLY A 365 -4.86 15.62 5.85
N ASP A 366 -4.92 15.27 4.55
CA ASP A 366 -6.11 15.50 3.73
C ASP A 366 -7.28 14.60 4.15
N LEU A 367 -7.00 13.34 4.48
CA LEU A 367 -7.99 12.39 4.99
C LEU A 367 -8.63 12.90 6.29
N GLU A 368 -7.80 13.32 7.24
CA GLU A 368 -8.26 13.88 8.52
C GLU A 368 -9.11 15.14 8.33
N ARG A 369 -8.64 16.09 7.52
CA ARG A 369 -9.39 17.33 7.23
C ARG A 369 -10.73 17.04 6.59
N ARG A 370 -10.80 16.11 5.64
CA ARG A 370 -12.05 15.76 4.97
C ARG A 370 -13.03 15.11 5.94
N ALA A 371 -12.60 14.12 6.72
CA ALA A 371 -13.47 13.49 7.71
C ALA A 371 -14.03 14.50 8.74
N ALA A 372 -13.24 15.50 9.13
CA ALA A 372 -13.67 16.56 10.03
C ALA A 372 -14.71 17.51 9.40
N VAL A 373 -14.59 17.84 8.11
CA VAL A 373 -15.53 18.73 7.41
C VAL A 373 -16.91 18.11 7.21
N VAL A 374 -16.99 16.79 7.03
CA VAL A 374 -18.28 16.12 6.82
C VAL A 374 -19.02 15.88 8.13
N THR A 375 -18.31 15.81 9.25
CA THR A 375 -18.87 15.51 10.58
C THR A 375 -19.24 16.75 11.39
N GLY A 376 -18.88 17.96 10.94
CA GLY A 376 -19.22 19.25 11.55
C GLY A 376 -20.22 20.01 10.73
#